data_AF-A0A420VD22-F1
#
_entry.id   AF-A0A420VD22-F1
#
_cell.length_a   1.000
_cell.length_b   1.000
_cell.length_c   1.000
_cell.angle_alpha   90.00
_cell.angle_beta   90.00
_cell.angle_gamma   90.00
#
_symmetry.space_group_name_H-M   'P 1'
#
loop_
_entity.id
_entity.type
_entity.pdbx_description
1 polymer ?
#
loop_
_entity_poly.entity_id
_entity_poly.type
_entity_poly.pdbx_seq_one_letter_code
_entity_poly.pdbx_strand_id
1 'polypeptide(L)'
;MQNNRNDEHYFIPKDTSFDTSRVIRPRTTPLLHVYQGVNGRKTAWTTFSEDQIDVNFRHFPVLLEMTDILPEYAYKGAASIRLDAIGFIWKESGTSCMHLPQTHAIILLWRLVLDYFKPNTQIITETNVPHAENISYFGDGTNEAHMVYQFSLPPLVLHALTVHNSRKLTEWAKTIGKVSDQATYFNFLASHDGIGMRPTEGILSEEEKQLLVEKVLQNGGRVSYKTNTDGSRSVYELNINYFDALMNREPMSRKNGKFKKCLRPMR
;
A
#
# COMPACT_ATOMS: atom_id res chain seq x y z
N MET A 1 21.62 16.63 24.04
CA MET A 1 20.55 15.99 24.82
C MET A 1 20.90 14.52 24.96
N GLN A 2 20.83 14.02 26.19
CA GLN A 2 21.48 12.80 26.66
C GLN A 2 20.95 11.51 26.00
N ASN A 3 21.91 10.61 25.76
CA ASN A 3 21.82 9.28 25.18
C ASN A 3 21.14 8.28 26.15
N ASN A 4 19.88 8.53 26.50
CA ASN A 4 19.13 7.75 27.49
C ASN A 4 17.74 7.31 26.96
N ARG A 5 17.62 7.10 25.64
CA ARG A 5 16.40 6.51 25.08
C ARG A 5 16.44 5.01 25.32
N ASN A 6 15.47 4.51 26.07
CA ASN A 6 15.27 3.09 26.21
C ASN A 6 14.62 2.57 24.93
N ASP A 7 15.44 2.28 23.91
CA ASP A 7 15.02 1.90 22.56
C ASP A 7 14.15 0.62 22.53
N GLU A 8 14.08 -0.11 23.65
CA GLU A 8 13.33 -1.35 23.82
C GLU A 8 11.83 -1.22 23.55
N HIS A 9 11.28 -0.01 23.68
CA HIS A 9 9.86 0.22 23.49
C HIS A 9 9.48 0.64 22.07
N TYR A 10 10.44 0.93 21.19
CA TYR A 10 10.17 1.42 19.82
C TYR A 10 9.76 0.31 18.86
N PHE A 11 10.11 -0.94 19.14
CA PHE A 11 9.77 -2.07 18.30
C PHE A 11 8.95 -3.10 19.07
N ILE A 12 8.35 -4.03 18.33
CA ILE A 12 7.49 -5.08 18.90
C ILE A 12 8.32 -6.37 18.97
N PRO A 13 8.74 -6.83 20.16
CA PRO A 13 9.53 -8.04 20.29
C PRO A 13 8.67 -9.28 20.05
N LYS A 14 9.32 -10.43 19.79
CA LYS A 14 8.63 -11.72 19.79
C LYS A 14 8.06 -11.99 21.18
N ASP A 15 6.76 -12.19 21.23
CA ASP A 15 6.03 -12.65 22.41
C ASP A 15 5.33 -13.97 22.04
N THR A 16 5.64 -15.04 22.76
CA THR A 16 5.04 -16.36 22.51
C THR A 16 3.57 -16.43 22.90
N SER A 17 3.08 -15.50 23.72
CA SER A 17 1.67 -15.38 24.06
C SER A 17 0.86 -14.61 23.02
N PHE A 18 1.54 -13.89 22.11
CA PHE A 18 0.88 -13.14 21.05
C PHE A 18 0.43 -14.07 19.92
N ASP A 19 -0.88 -14.32 19.84
CA ASP A 19 -1.48 -15.03 18.72
C ASP A 19 -1.33 -14.25 17.40
N THR A 20 -0.53 -14.80 16.48
CA THR A 20 -0.27 -14.26 15.14
C THR A 20 -1.03 -15.00 14.03
N SER A 21 -1.89 -15.96 14.37
CA SER A 21 -2.55 -16.86 13.41
C SER A 21 -3.42 -16.15 12.38
N ARG A 22 -3.93 -14.96 12.72
CA ARG A 22 -4.83 -14.15 11.88
C ARG A 22 -4.15 -12.95 11.22
N VAL A 23 -2.87 -12.70 11.50
CA VAL A 23 -2.15 -11.53 10.99
C VAL A 23 -2.11 -11.56 9.46
N ILE A 24 -2.51 -10.46 8.82
CA ILE A 24 -2.39 -10.32 7.36
C ILE A 24 -0.91 -10.19 6.99
N ARG A 25 -0.46 -11.03 6.06
CA ARG A 25 0.93 -11.09 5.60
C ARG A 25 1.04 -10.56 4.16
N PRO A 26 1.60 -9.35 3.94
CA PRO A 26 1.81 -8.84 2.58
C PRO A 26 2.95 -9.56 1.84
N ARG A 27 3.87 -10.20 2.59
CA ARG A 27 5.02 -10.92 2.07
C ARG A 27 5.09 -12.34 2.63
N THR A 28 5.83 -13.21 1.94
CA THR A 28 6.04 -14.62 2.29
C THR A 28 7.21 -14.84 3.26
N THR A 29 7.98 -13.80 3.57
CA THR A 29 9.09 -13.81 4.53
C THR A 29 8.60 -14.08 5.96
N PRO A 30 9.47 -14.44 6.91
CA PRO A 30 9.11 -14.51 8.33
C PRO A 30 8.56 -13.16 8.85
N LEU A 31 7.66 -13.20 9.86
CA LEU A 31 7.10 -11.99 10.48
C LEU A 31 8.06 -11.34 11.48
N LEU A 32 8.96 -12.13 12.03
CA LEU A 32 9.87 -11.76 13.10
C LEU A 32 11.29 -12.12 12.68
N HIS A 33 12.20 -11.16 12.79
CA HIS A 33 13.63 -11.35 12.52
C HIS A 33 14.47 -11.04 13.76
N VAL A 34 15.72 -11.51 13.77
CA VAL A 34 16.65 -11.37 14.90
C VAL A 34 17.71 -10.32 14.57
N TYR A 35 17.91 -9.37 15.46
CA TYR A 35 18.86 -8.28 15.31
C TYR A 35 19.88 -8.30 16.44
N GLN A 36 21.09 -7.83 16.14
CA GLN A 36 22.14 -7.66 17.13
C GLN A 36 22.00 -6.28 17.79
N GLY A 37 21.61 -6.26 19.06
CA GLY A 37 21.57 -5.05 19.88
C GLY A 37 22.79 -4.93 20.81
N VAL A 38 22.91 -3.77 21.45
CA VAL A 38 23.96 -3.49 22.46
C VAL A 38 23.88 -4.48 23.64
N ASN A 39 22.66 -4.85 24.03
CA ASN A 39 22.39 -5.79 25.13
C ASN A 39 22.13 -7.24 24.66
N GLY A 40 22.67 -7.61 23.49
CA GLY A 40 22.52 -8.94 22.91
C GLY A 40 21.47 -9.03 21.80
N ARG A 41 21.13 -10.27 21.42
CA ARG A 41 20.19 -10.53 20.32
C ARG A 41 18.76 -10.20 20.72
N LYS A 42 18.07 -9.42 19.90
CA LYS A 42 16.64 -9.08 20.06
C LYS A 42 15.86 -9.56 18.86
N THR A 43 14.56 -9.75 19.03
CA THR A 43 13.64 -10.04 17.94
C THR A 43 12.78 -8.81 17.68
N ALA A 44 12.40 -8.57 16.43
CA ALA A 44 11.49 -7.48 16.10
C ALA A 44 10.50 -7.89 15.01
N TRP A 45 9.29 -7.34 15.10
CA TRP A 45 8.24 -7.48 14.10
C TRP A 45 8.61 -6.71 12.83
N THR A 46 8.47 -7.38 11.69
CA THR A 46 8.77 -6.85 10.36
C THR A 46 7.69 -7.29 9.37
N THR A 47 6.70 -6.44 9.17
CA THR A 47 5.52 -6.73 8.35
C THR A 47 5.90 -6.94 6.88
N PHE A 48 6.88 -6.17 6.38
CA PHE A 48 7.25 -6.12 4.97
C PHE A 48 8.58 -6.83 4.70
N SER A 49 9.68 -6.37 5.28
CA SER A 49 11.01 -6.93 5.03
C SER A 49 11.90 -6.85 6.25
N GLU A 50 12.96 -7.67 6.29
CA GLU A 50 13.91 -7.75 7.41
C GLU A 50 14.63 -6.42 7.69
N ASP A 51 14.73 -5.52 6.73
CA ASP A 51 15.28 -4.16 6.91
C ASP A 51 14.26 -3.14 7.44
N GLN A 52 12.99 -3.52 7.57
CA GLN A 52 11.89 -2.65 7.98
C GLN A 52 11.26 -3.13 9.30
N ILE A 53 11.74 -2.57 10.41
CA ILE A 53 11.22 -2.86 11.76
C ILE A 53 9.95 -2.03 12.01
N ASP A 54 8.85 -2.69 12.38
CA ASP A 54 7.60 -2.03 12.74
C ASP A 54 7.75 -1.26 14.05
N VAL A 55 7.24 -0.02 14.05
CA VAL A 55 7.20 0.85 15.23
C VAL A 55 6.05 0.43 16.15
N ASN A 56 6.31 0.41 17.46
CA ASN A 56 5.32 0.05 18.48
C ASN A 56 4.44 1.24 18.91
N PHE A 57 3.42 1.55 18.12
CA PHE A 57 2.45 2.61 18.43
C PHE A 57 1.58 2.34 19.68
N ARG A 58 1.59 1.12 20.22
CA ARG A 58 0.92 0.81 21.50
C ARG A 58 1.61 1.47 22.68
N HIS A 59 2.92 1.74 22.57
CA HIS A 59 3.64 2.47 23.60
C HIS A 59 3.40 3.98 23.44
N PHE A 60 2.64 4.57 24.37
CA PHE A 60 2.19 5.96 24.29
C PHE A 60 3.32 6.99 24.06
N PRO A 61 4.49 6.92 24.74
CA PRO A 61 5.62 7.79 24.42
C PRO A 61 6.10 7.72 22.96
N VAL A 62 6.07 6.53 22.35
CA VAL A 62 6.43 6.36 20.93
C VAL A 62 5.36 6.96 20.03
N LEU A 63 4.06 6.76 20.34
CA LEU A 63 2.98 7.42 19.61
C LEU A 63 3.11 8.95 19.64
N LEU A 64 3.44 9.53 20.80
CA LEU A 64 3.67 10.98 20.93
C LEU A 64 4.82 11.45 20.05
N GLU A 65 5.99 10.80 20.13
CA GLU A 65 7.14 11.19 19.32
C GLU A 65 6.86 11.06 17.81
N MET A 66 6.19 9.98 17.39
CA MET A 66 5.80 9.82 15.99
C MET A 66 4.77 10.86 15.54
N THR A 67 3.92 11.33 16.46
CA THR A 67 2.97 12.42 16.19
C THR A 67 3.68 13.75 16.00
N ASP A 68 4.74 14.04 16.76
CA ASP A 68 5.52 15.28 16.66
C ASP A 68 6.25 15.44 15.32
N ILE A 69 6.55 14.33 14.64
CA ILE A 69 7.20 14.34 13.32
C ILE A 69 6.30 15.01 12.25
N LEU A 70 4.98 14.84 12.34
CA LEU A 70 4.04 15.38 11.35
C LEU A 70 4.03 16.92 11.28
N PRO A 71 3.80 17.67 12.38
CA PRO A 71 3.87 19.12 12.35
C PRO A 71 5.27 19.63 12.02
N GLU A 72 6.34 18.88 12.34
CA GLU A 72 7.70 19.25 11.94
C GLU A 72 7.83 19.30 10.40
N TYR A 73 7.39 18.25 9.69
CA TYR A 73 7.39 18.25 8.23
C TYR A 73 6.48 19.34 7.64
N ALA A 74 5.30 19.53 8.23
CA ALA A 74 4.36 20.56 7.81
C ALA A 74 4.95 21.97 7.98
N TYR A 75 5.66 22.22 9.09
CA TYR A 75 6.36 23.48 9.34
C TYR A 75 7.51 23.72 8.36
N LYS A 76 8.21 22.66 7.95
CA LYS A 76 9.25 22.71 6.91
C LYS A 76 8.69 22.89 5.48
N GLY A 77 7.37 23.01 5.32
CA GLY A 77 6.73 23.36 4.06
C GLY A 77 6.05 22.20 3.33
N ALA A 78 5.91 21.02 3.96
CA ALA A 78 5.14 19.94 3.37
C ALA A 78 3.66 20.33 3.25
N ALA A 79 3.16 20.38 2.02
CA ALA A 79 1.74 20.63 1.73
C ALA A 79 0.88 19.35 1.87
N SER A 80 1.48 18.18 1.68
CA SER A 80 0.80 16.89 1.81
C SER A 80 1.75 15.87 2.46
N ILE A 81 1.22 15.03 3.33
CA ILE A 81 1.93 13.95 4.00
C ILE A 81 1.23 12.64 3.64
N ARG A 82 1.96 11.73 2.99
CA ARG A 82 1.49 10.38 2.67
C ARG A 82 1.79 9.43 3.83
N LEU A 83 0.76 8.82 4.38
CA LEU A 83 0.86 7.80 5.43
C LEU A 83 1.05 6.43 4.77
N ASP A 84 2.31 6.06 4.63
CA ASP A 84 2.73 4.77 4.09
C ASP A 84 2.34 3.62 5.03
N ALA A 85 1.86 2.50 4.46
CA ALA A 85 1.55 1.29 5.22
C ALA A 85 0.62 1.51 6.44
N ILE A 86 -0.19 2.57 6.42
CA ILE A 86 -0.93 3.05 7.60
C ILE A 86 -1.87 1.99 8.17
N GLY A 87 -2.40 1.12 7.30
CA GLY A 87 -3.30 0.05 7.73
C GLY A 87 -2.67 -0.92 8.73
N PHE A 88 -1.35 -1.03 8.78
CA PHE A 88 -0.63 -1.91 9.69
C PHE A 88 -0.16 -1.21 10.98
N ILE A 89 -0.48 0.05 11.23
CA ILE A 89 0.13 0.81 12.34
C ILE A 89 -0.13 0.21 13.75
N TRP A 90 -1.24 -0.51 13.95
CA TRP A 90 -1.62 -1.09 15.23
C TRP A 90 -1.63 -2.62 15.22
N LYS A 91 -1.10 -3.24 16.28
CA LYS A 91 -1.07 -4.70 16.45
C LYS A 91 -1.89 -5.12 17.67
N GLU A 92 -2.74 -6.11 17.47
CA GLU A 92 -3.60 -6.69 18.51
C GLU A 92 -3.64 -8.22 18.35
N SER A 93 -3.44 -8.94 19.45
CA SER A 93 -3.34 -10.41 19.43
C SER A 93 -4.64 -11.05 18.96
N GLY A 94 -4.55 -12.08 18.10
CA GLY A 94 -5.71 -12.78 17.58
C GLY A 94 -6.53 -11.99 16.54
N THR A 95 -5.97 -10.89 16.00
CA THR A 95 -6.59 -10.06 14.97
C THR A 95 -5.80 -10.08 13.65
N SER A 96 -6.31 -9.39 12.63
CA SER A 96 -5.60 -9.17 11.36
C SER A 96 -4.36 -8.29 11.50
N CYS A 97 -4.24 -7.50 12.58
CA CYS A 97 -3.28 -6.39 12.69
C CYS A 97 -3.32 -5.43 11.50
N MET A 98 -4.49 -5.31 10.86
CA MET A 98 -4.73 -4.45 9.71
C MET A 98 -6.12 -3.82 9.80
N HIS A 99 -6.24 -2.53 9.48
CA HIS A 99 -7.50 -1.76 9.55
C HIS A 99 -8.16 -1.73 10.93
N LEU A 100 -7.38 -1.86 12.00
CA LEU A 100 -7.94 -1.88 13.35
C LEU A 100 -8.51 -0.50 13.73
N PRO A 101 -9.52 -0.41 14.60
CA PRO A 101 -10.09 0.87 15.02
C PRO A 101 -9.06 1.87 15.57
N GLN A 102 -7.99 1.38 16.19
CA GLN A 102 -6.88 2.19 16.68
C GLN A 102 -6.09 2.85 15.55
N THR A 103 -5.99 2.20 14.37
CA THR A 103 -5.42 2.82 13.18
C THR A 103 -6.20 4.08 12.80
N HIS A 104 -7.52 3.97 12.71
CA HIS A 104 -8.42 5.09 12.40
C HIS A 104 -8.33 6.19 13.46
N ALA A 105 -8.31 5.83 14.74
CA ALA A 105 -8.15 6.79 15.84
C ALA A 105 -6.82 7.56 15.76
N ILE A 106 -5.72 6.92 15.37
CA ILE A 106 -4.43 7.58 15.17
C ILE A 106 -4.49 8.56 13.98
N ILE A 107 -5.11 8.16 12.86
CA ILE A 107 -5.26 9.05 11.70
C ILE A 107 -6.11 10.27 12.05
N LEU A 108 -7.21 10.08 12.79
CA LEU A 108 -8.05 11.16 13.29
C LEU A 108 -7.25 12.11 14.20
N LEU A 109 -6.46 11.57 15.14
CA LEU A 109 -5.58 12.37 15.99
C LEU A 109 -4.60 13.21 15.14
N TRP A 110 -3.95 12.58 14.16
CA TRP A 110 -3.00 13.26 13.27
C TRP A 110 -3.68 14.32 12.41
N ARG A 111 -4.89 14.06 11.94
CA ARG A 111 -5.72 15.04 11.23
C ARG A 111 -5.99 16.25 12.11
N LEU A 112 -6.45 16.06 13.34
CA LEU A 112 -6.72 17.14 14.29
C LEU A 112 -5.46 17.97 14.60
N VAL A 113 -4.32 17.31 14.81
CA VAL A 113 -3.04 17.99 15.08
C VAL A 113 -2.64 18.88 13.90
N LEU A 114 -2.68 18.36 12.67
CA LEU A 114 -2.32 19.13 11.48
C LEU A 114 -3.31 20.27 11.22
N ASP A 115 -4.62 20.02 11.33
CA ASP A 115 -5.64 21.05 11.14
C ASP A 115 -5.47 22.22 12.13
N TYR A 116 -5.01 21.93 13.35
CA TYR A 116 -4.74 22.96 14.35
C TYR A 116 -3.42 23.73 14.11
N PHE A 117 -2.31 23.02 13.92
CA PHE A 117 -0.97 23.65 13.85
C PHE A 117 -0.61 24.18 12.47
N LYS A 118 -1.07 23.53 11.39
CA LYS A 118 -0.79 23.90 10.01
C LYS A 118 -1.99 23.62 9.11
N PRO A 119 -3.02 24.49 9.14
CA PRO A 119 -4.16 24.37 8.25
C PRO A 119 -3.74 24.25 6.78
N ASN A 120 -4.48 23.45 6.03
CA ASN A 120 -4.22 23.10 4.62
C ASN A 120 -3.08 22.09 4.36
N THR A 121 -2.45 21.52 5.40
CA THR A 121 -1.59 20.34 5.19
C THR A 121 -2.45 19.10 5.06
N GLN A 122 -2.35 18.42 3.91
CA GLN A 122 -3.17 17.26 3.59
C GLN A 122 -2.58 15.96 4.11
N ILE A 123 -3.44 15.05 4.52
CA ILE A 123 -3.10 13.65 4.83
C ILE A 123 -3.57 12.79 3.68
N ILE A 124 -2.68 11.97 3.14
CA ILE A 124 -2.98 11.00 2.08
C ILE A 124 -2.74 9.60 2.65
N THR A 125 -3.78 8.77 2.77
CA THR A 125 -3.58 7.38 3.22
C THR A 125 -3.27 6.48 2.06
N GLU A 126 -2.34 5.55 2.28
CA GLU A 126 -2.02 4.51 1.31
C GLU A 126 -2.41 3.13 1.86
N THR A 127 -3.40 2.50 1.20
CA THR A 127 -3.77 1.10 1.44
C THR A 127 -4.18 0.38 0.16
N ASN A 128 -3.30 -0.47 -0.36
CA ASN A 128 -3.54 -1.27 -1.55
C ASN A 128 -4.44 -2.49 -1.29
N VAL A 129 -5.72 -2.24 -1.01
CA VAL A 129 -6.75 -3.22 -0.59
C VAL A 129 -8.05 -3.05 -1.40
N PRO A 130 -9.05 -3.95 -1.27
CA PRO A 130 -10.35 -3.79 -1.92
C PRO A 130 -10.97 -2.41 -1.66
N HIS A 131 -11.72 -1.90 -2.64
CA HIS A 131 -12.18 -0.50 -2.65
C HIS A 131 -12.90 -0.08 -1.37
N ALA A 132 -13.82 -0.91 -0.85
CA ALA A 132 -14.58 -0.61 0.36
C ALA A 132 -13.70 -0.46 1.62
N GLU A 133 -12.68 -1.33 1.76
CA GLU A 133 -11.71 -1.25 2.86
C GLU A 133 -10.84 -0.01 2.72
N ASN A 134 -10.40 0.31 1.50
CA ASN A 134 -9.53 1.44 1.23
C ASN A 134 -10.23 2.80 1.50
N ILE A 135 -11.49 2.96 1.08
CA ILE A 135 -12.21 4.23 1.31
C ILE A 135 -12.66 4.43 2.76
N SER A 136 -12.56 3.41 3.63
CA SER A 136 -12.88 3.55 5.05
C SER A 136 -12.02 4.60 5.76
N TYR A 137 -10.83 4.90 5.23
CA TYR A 137 -9.90 5.91 5.76
C TYR A 137 -10.33 7.36 5.56
N PHE A 138 -11.47 7.61 4.92
CA PHE A 138 -12.11 8.91 5.00
C PHE A 138 -12.80 9.16 6.35
N GLY A 139 -12.99 8.12 7.18
CA GLY A 139 -13.74 8.21 8.43
C GLY A 139 -15.19 8.60 8.16
N ASP A 140 -15.62 9.74 8.73
CA ASP A 140 -16.94 10.33 8.43
C ASP A 140 -16.97 11.20 7.16
N GLY A 141 -15.86 11.25 6.42
CA GLY A 141 -15.66 12.11 5.25
C GLY A 141 -15.01 13.46 5.59
N THR A 142 -14.82 13.79 6.87
CA THR A 142 -14.27 15.08 7.31
C THR A 142 -13.16 14.97 8.35
N ASN A 143 -13.02 13.84 9.04
CA ASN A 143 -12.22 13.73 10.27
C ASN A 143 -10.94 12.87 10.18
N GLU A 144 -10.75 12.10 9.10
CA GLU A 144 -9.53 11.29 8.89
C GLU A 144 -8.72 11.82 7.69
N ALA A 145 -8.49 10.99 6.67
CA ALA A 145 -7.67 11.35 5.52
C ALA A 145 -8.33 12.45 4.67
N HIS A 146 -7.52 13.39 4.19
CA HIS A 146 -7.94 14.35 3.18
C HIS A 146 -8.00 13.69 1.80
N MET A 147 -7.12 12.73 1.55
CA MET A 147 -7.09 12.00 0.30
C MET A 147 -6.86 10.50 0.52
N VAL A 148 -7.54 9.68 -0.28
CA VAL A 148 -7.33 8.24 -0.34
C VAL A 148 -7.01 7.85 -1.78
N TYR A 149 -5.95 7.07 -1.98
CA TYR A 149 -5.57 6.54 -3.30
C TYR A 149 -6.65 5.67 -3.92
N GLN A 150 -6.93 5.84 -5.22
CA GLN A 150 -7.83 4.97 -5.96
C GLN A 150 -7.09 3.77 -6.54
N PHE A 151 -6.67 2.84 -5.69
CA PHE A 151 -5.90 1.65 -6.08
C PHE A 151 -6.63 0.70 -7.03
N SER A 152 -7.97 0.74 -7.08
CA SER A 152 -8.75 -0.01 -8.08
C SER A 152 -8.64 0.58 -9.49
N LEU A 153 -8.28 1.87 -9.64
CA LEU A 153 -8.24 2.53 -10.95
C LEU A 153 -7.17 1.95 -11.89
N PRO A 154 -5.88 1.83 -11.50
CA PRO A 154 -4.85 1.30 -12.40
C PRO A 154 -5.16 -0.07 -13.02
N PRO A 155 -5.48 -1.13 -12.24
CA PRO A 155 -5.72 -2.45 -12.82
C PRO A 155 -7.01 -2.50 -13.64
N LEU A 156 -8.05 -1.73 -13.30
CA LEU A 156 -9.30 -1.71 -14.06
C LEU A 156 -9.16 -0.98 -15.40
N VAL A 157 -8.36 0.09 -15.45
CA VAL A 157 -8.03 0.75 -16.73
C VAL A 157 -7.16 -0.16 -17.58
N LEU A 158 -6.15 -0.82 -17.00
CA LEU A 158 -5.32 -1.79 -17.73
C LEU A 158 -6.18 -2.94 -18.27
N HIS A 159 -7.10 -3.47 -17.47
CA HIS A 159 -8.08 -4.49 -17.90
C HIS A 159 -8.91 -3.98 -19.07
N ALA A 160 -9.58 -2.84 -18.92
CA ALA A 160 -10.46 -2.29 -19.94
C ALA A 160 -9.76 -2.09 -21.29
N LEU A 161 -8.52 -1.63 -21.27
CA LEU A 161 -7.69 -1.46 -22.47
C LEU A 161 -7.21 -2.80 -23.05
N THR A 162 -6.94 -3.79 -22.19
CA THR A 162 -6.47 -5.12 -22.59
C THR A 162 -7.57 -5.93 -23.28
N VAL A 163 -8.79 -5.92 -22.72
CA VAL A 163 -9.93 -6.69 -23.24
C VAL A 163 -10.84 -5.88 -24.17
N HIS A 164 -10.48 -4.61 -24.44
CA HIS A 164 -11.29 -3.67 -25.22
C HIS A 164 -12.74 -3.53 -24.72
N ASN A 165 -12.93 -3.57 -23.39
CA ASN A 165 -14.25 -3.53 -22.76
C ASN A 165 -14.20 -2.75 -21.43
N SER A 166 -14.88 -1.61 -21.38
CA SER A 166 -14.89 -0.71 -20.22
C SER A 166 -15.99 -1.01 -19.19
N ARG A 167 -16.77 -2.09 -19.35
CA ARG A 167 -17.93 -2.38 -18.49
C ARG A 167 -17.57 -2.38 -17.00
N LYS A 168 -16.58 -3.18 -16.59
CA LYS A 168 -16.14 -3.30 -15.20
C LYS A 168 -15.63 -1.98 -14.62
N LEU A 169 -14.81 -1.26 -15.39
CA LEU A 169 -14.33 0.07 -15.01
C LEU A 169 -15.49 1.05 -14.82
N THR A 170 -16.48 1.02 -15.71
CA THR A 170 -17.65 1.90 -15.65
C THR A 170 -18.57 1.56 -14.48
N GLU A 171 -18.81 0.27 -14.22
CA GLU A 171 -19.61 -0.21 -13.09
C GLU A 171 -18.97 0.19 -11.76
N TRP A 172 -17.66 0.02 -11.62
CA TRP A 172 -16.93 0.50 -10.45
C TRP A 172 -16.92 2.03 -10.36
N ALA A 173 -16.67 2.76 -11.45
CA ALA A 173 -16.63 4.22 -11.42
C ALA A 173 -17.97 4.86 -10.99
N LYS A 174 -19.10 4.19 -11.25
CA LYS A 174 -20.42 4.63 -10.77
C LYS A 174 -20.58 4.56 -9.25
N THR A 175 -19.76 3.78 -8.54
CA THR A 175 -19.78 3.74 -7.07
C THR A 175 -19.00 4.89 -6.44
N ILE A 176 -18.30 5.70 -7.23
CA ILE A 176 -17.48 6.81 -6.77
C ILE A 176 -18.34 8.08 -6.72
N GLY A 177 -18.74 8.48 -5.51
CA GLY A 177 -19.48 9.72 -5.26
C GLY A 177 -18.58 10.83 -4.70
N LYS A 178 -19.11 12.04 -4.53
CA LYS A 178 -18.41 13.08 -3.75
C LYS A 178 -18.25 12.60 -2.30
N VAL A 179 -17.03 12.68 -1.75
CA VAL A 179 -16.77 12.34 -0.34
C VAL A 179 -17.27 13.47 0.57
N SER A 180 -16.66 14.65 0.48
CA SER A 180 -17.08 15.86 1.18
C SER A 180 -16.45 17.10 0.51
N ASP A 181 -16.55 18.28 1.13
CA ASP A 181 -15.78 19.46 0.74
C ASP A 181 -14.35 19.48 1.31
N GLN A 182 -14.03 18.54 2.20
CA GLN A 182 -12.74 18.46 2.91
C GLN A 182 -11.91 17.23 2.51
N ALA A 183 -12.52 16.28 1.78
CA ALA A 183 -11.88 15.05 1.38
C ALA A 183 -12.17 14.70 -0.08
N THR A 184 -11.19 14.10 -0.76
CA THR A 184 -11.28 13.72 -2.16
C THR A 184 -10.45 12.48 -2.49
N TYR A 185 -10.65 11.89 -3.66
CA TYR A 185 -9.87 10.74 -4.11
C TYR A 185 -8.55 11.16 -4.77
N PHE A 186 -7.48 10.40 -4.52
CA PHE A 186 -6.22 10.51 -5.25
C PHE A 186 -6.22 9.52 -6.43
N ASN A 187 -6.52 10.02 -7.63
CA ASN A 187 -6.51 9.22 -8.85
C ASN A 187 -5.09 9.08 -9.43
N PHE A 188 -4.72 7.86 -9.82
CA PHE A 188 -3.43 7.57 -10.46
C PHE A 188 -3.55 6.34 -11.35
N LEU A 189 -2.58 6.15 -12.24
CA LEU A 189 -2.47 4.96 -13.10
C LEU A 189 -1.17 4.18 -12.88
N ALA A 190 -0.12 4.83 -12.38
CA ALA A 190 1.17 4.21 -12.14
C ALA A 190 1.73 4.66 -10.80
N SER A 191 2.36 3.72 -10.10
CA SER A 191 3.08 3.97 -8.85
C SER A 191 4.48 3.36 -8.94
N HIS A 192 5.26 3.52 -7.88
CA HIS A 192 6.55 2.85 -7.75
C HIS A 192 6.42 1.36 -7.39
N ASP A 193 5.31 0.97 -6.74
CA ASP A 193 5.02 -0.40 -6.26
C ASP A 193 4.25 -1.23 -7.31
N GLY A 194 4.51 -1.01 -8.60
CA GLY A 194 3.80 -1.72 -9.68
C GLY A 194 2.28 -1.47 -9.69
N ILE A 195 1.53 -2.44 -10.23
CA ILE A 195 0.06 -2.42 -10.31
C ILE A 195 -0.50 -3.46 -9.35
N GLY A 196 -1.11 -2.98 -8.26
CA GLY A 196 -1.76 -3.83 -7.25
C GLY A 196 -2.97 -4.58 -7.82
N MET A 197 -3.09 -5.86 -7.47
CA MET A 197 -4.19 -6.72 -7.93
C MET A 197 -5.25 -6.99 -6.86
N ARG A 198 -4.93 -6.84 -5.57
CA ARG A 198 -5.91 -6.89 -4.48
C ARG A 198 -7.11 -5.95 -4.64
N PRO A 199 -6.95 -4.70 -5.13
CA PRO A 199 -8.07 -3.78 -5.33
C PRO A 199 -9.11 -4.23 -6.37
N THR A 200 -8.83 -5.32 -7.09
CA THR A 200 -9.75 -5.93 -8.07
C THR A 200 -10.58 -7.07 -7.49
N GLU A 201 -10.33 -7.48 -6.24
CA GLU A 201 -11.13 -8.51 -5.54
C GLU A 201 -12.61 -8.09 -5.50
N GLY A 202 -13.51 -8.98 -5.92
CA GLY A 202 -14.94 -8.70 -6.07
C GLY A 202 -15.33 -7.93 -7.35
N ILE A 203 -14.37 -7.49 -8.17
CA ILE A 203 -14.63 -6.77 -9.42
C ILE A 203 -14.26 -7.62 -10.64
N LEU A 204 -13.01 -8.11 -10.68
CA LEU A 204 -12.50 -8.98 -11.74
C LEU A 204 -12.54 -10.45 -11.32
N SER A 205 -12.89 -11.33 -12.26
CA SER A 205 -12.77 -12.78 -12.07
C SER A 205 -11.32 -13.23 -12.06
N GLU A 206 -11.04 -14.46 -11.60
CA GLU A 206 -9.67 -15.00 -11.62
C GLU A 206 -9.14 -15.15 -13.06
N GLU A 207 -10.01 -15.47 -14.02
CA GLU A 207 -9.66 -15.53 -15.44
C GLU A 207 -9.29 -14.15 -15.98
N GLU A 208 -10.06 -13.11 -15.64
CA GLU A 208 -9.77 -11.72 -16.02
C GLU A 208 -8.43 -11.24 -15.42
N LYS A 209 -8.13 -11.62 -14.16
CA LYS A 209 -6.83 -11.33 -13.54
C LYS A 209 -5.70 -12.09 -14.23
N GLN A 210 -5.92 -13.34 -14.62
CA GLN A 210 -4.92 -14.17 -15.30
C GLN A 210 -4.58 -13.62 -16.69
N LEU A 211 -5.55 -13.05 -17.42
CA LEU A 211 -5.29 -12.34 -18.68
C LEU A 211 -4.30 -11.18 -18.50
N LEU A 212 -4.42 -10.41 -17.41
CA LEU A 212 -3.49 -9.34 -17.09
C LEU A 212 -2.08 -9.88 -16.77
N VAL A 213 -2.00 -10.95 -15.98
CA VAL A 213 -0.74 -11.65 -15.67
C VAL A 213 -0.04 -12.08 -16.96
N GLU A 214 -0.76 -12.73 -17.87
CA GLU A 214 -0.21 -13.21 -19.14
C GLU A 214 0.29 -12.06 -20.01
N LYS A 215 -0.48 -10.98 -20.14
CA LYS A 215 -0.05 -9.79 -20.88
C LYS A 215 1.23 -9.19 -20.30
N VAL A 216 1.30 -9.06 -18.99
CA VAL A 216 2.48 -8.53 -18.29
C VAL A 216 3.70 -9.40 -18.52
N LEU A 217 3.56 -10.73 -18.41
CA LEU A 217 4.66 -11.67 -18.68
C LEU A 217 5.12 -11.63 -20.14
N GLN A 218 4.18 -11.55 -21.10
CA GLN A 218 4.49 -11.41 -22.53
C GLN A 218 5.27 -10.12 -22.82
N ASN A 219 4.98 -9.06 -22.08
CA ASN A 219 5.67 -7.77 -22.21
C ASN A 219 6.99 -7.70 -21.42
N GLY A 220 7.41 -8.80 -20.77
CA GLY A 220 8.67 -8.90 -20.03
C GLY A 220 8.61 -8.34 -18.61
N GLY A 221 7.41 -8.09 -18.08
CA GLY A 221 7.18 -7.76 -16.69
C GLY A 221 7.33 -8.97 -15.76
N ARG A 222 7.18 -8.73 -14.47
CA ARG A 222 7.20 -9.76 -13.41
C ARG A 222 5.89 -9.74 -12.64
N VAL A 223 5.63 -10.81 -11.90
CA VAL A 223 4.41 -10.93 -11.09
C VAL A 223 4.79 -11.43 -9.71
N SER A 224 4.29 -10.73 -8.70
CA SER A 224 4.46 -11.06 -7.29
C SER A 224 3.17 -11.71 -6.76
N TYR A 225 3.32 -12.66 -5.84
CA TYR A 225 2.21 -13.43 -5.27
C TYR A 225 2.17 -13.26 -3.76
N LYS A 226 0.97 -13.31 -3.19
CA LYS A 226 0.76 -13.44 -1.74
C LYS A 226 0.30 -14.87 -1.40
N THR A 227 0.63 -15.31 -0.19
CA THR A 227 0.09 -16.55 0.38
C THR A 227 -1.15 -16.22 1.20
N ASN A 228 -2.27 -16.84 0.86
CA ASN A 228 -3.53 -16.72 1.59
C ASN A 228 -3.49 -17.56 2.88
N THR A 229 -4.41 -17.31 3.80
CA THR A 229 -4.48 -18.02 5.09
C THR A 229 -4.72 -19.53 4.95
N ASP A 230 -5.32 -19.95 3.84
CA ASP A 230 -5.55 -21.37 3.49
C ASP A 230 -4.35 -22.02 2.77
N GLY A 231 -3.24 -21.29 2.60
CA GLY A 231 -2.04 -21.74 1.90
C GLY A 231 -2.08 -21.59 0.37
N SER A 232 -3.21 -21.18 -0.22
CA SER A 232 -3.30 -20.88 -1.65
C SER A 232 -2.52 -19.61 -2.01
N ARG A 233 -2.21 -19.42 -3.30
CA ARG A 233 -1.53 -18.23 -3.81
C ARG A 233 -2.47 -17.41 -4.67
N SER A 234 -2.40 -16.09 -4.50
CA SER A 234 -3.10 -15.15 -5.37
C SER A 234 -2.15 -14.08 -5.87
N VAL A 235 -2.45 -13.54 -7.04
CA VAL A 235 -1.67 -12.47 -7.66
C VAL A 235 -1.76 -11.24 -6.76
N TYR A 236 -0.60 -10.74 -6.35
CA TYR A 236 -0.51 -9.57 -5.48
C TYR A 236 -0.28 -8.30 -6.30
N GLU A 237 0.69 -8.34 -7.21
CA GLU A 237 1.18 -7.15 -7.88
C GLU A 237 1.84 -7.48 -9.22
N LEU A 238 1.51 -6.68 -10.24
CA LEU A 238 2.14 -6.73 -11.56
C LEU A 238 3.29 -5.72 -11.60
N ASN A 239 4.51 -6.24 -11.77
CA ASN A 239 5.76 -5.50 -11.76
C ASN A 239 6.18 -5.16 -13.19
N ILE A 240 5.62 -4.08 -13.71
CA ILE A 240 5.89 -3.54 -15.05
C ILE A 240 5.55 -2.05 -15.06
N ASN A 241 6.20 -1.25 -15.92
CA ASN A 241 5.74 0.12 -16.13
C ASN A 241 4.43 0.11 -16.95
N TYR A 242 3.58 1.10 -16.70
CA TYR A 242 2.22 1.12 -17.26
C TYR A 242 2.20 1.19 -18.80
N PHE A 243 3.19 1.85 -19.40
CA PHE A 243 3.29 1.96 -20.86
C PHE A 243 3.63 0.60 -21.50
N ASP A 244 4.64 -0.09 -20.99
CA ASP A 244 5.01 -1.43 -21.43
C ASP A 244 3.89 -2.43 -21.19
N ALA A 245 3.09 -2.27 -20.12
CA ALA A 245 1.91 -3.10 -19.88
C ALA A 245 0.88 -2.97 -21.01
N LEU A 246 0.76 -1.81 -21.66
CA LEU A 246 -0.23 -1.56 -22.72
C LEU A 246 0.25 -1.95 -24.12
N MET A 247 1.56 -2.11 -24.31
CA MET A 247 2.12 -2.46 -25.62
C MET A 247 1.58 -3.81 -26.11
N ASN A 248 1.09 -3.84 -27.35
CA ASN A 248 0.78 -5.09 -28.04
C ASN A 248 2.04 -5.53 -28.78
N ARG A 249 2.82 -6.42 -28.17
CA ARG A 249 3.96 -7.03 -28.86
C ARG A 249 3.42 -8.02 -29.88
N GLU A 250 3.84 -7.89 -31.14
CA GLU A 250 3.60 -8.96 -32.09
C GLU A 250 4.23 -10.26 -31.56
N PRO A 251 3.58 -11.41 -31.73
CA PRO A 251 4.16 -12.68 -31.34
C PRO A 251 5.54 -12.79 -32.01
N MET A 252 6.60 -12.97 -31.22
CA MET A 252 7.93 -13.18 -31.77
C MET A 252 7.88 -14.41 -32.69
N SER A 253 7.76 -14.17 -34.00
CA SER A 253 8.15 -15.18 -34.96
C SER A 253 9.62 -15.48 -34.66
N ARG A 254 9.97 -16.75 -34.41
CA ARG A 254 11.35 -17.21 -34.34
C ARG A 254 12.01 -16.92 -35.70
N LYS A 255 12.47 -15.69 -35.91
CA LYS A 255 13.35 -15.33 -37.02
C LYS A 255 14.63 -14.80 -36.40
N ASN A 256 15.65 -15.64 -36.47
CA ASN A 256 17.05 -15.25 -36.34
C ASN A 256 17.28 -13.99 -37.18
N GLY A 257 17.51 -12.84 -36.54
CA GLY A 257 17.70 -11.60 -37.28
C GLY A 257 17.92 -10.39 -36.37
N LYS A 258 19.19 -10.11 -36.08
CA LYS A 258 19.78 -8.86 -35.57
C LYS A 258 18.80 -7.72 -35.25
N PHE A 259 18.69 -7.37 -33.97
CA PHE A 259 18.12 -6.11 -33.51
C PHE A 259 18.78 -4.92 -34.20
N LYS A 260 18.05 -4.18 -35.04
CA LYS A 260 18.37 -2.80 -35.39
C LYS A 260 17.44 -1.88 -34.61
N LYS A 261 18.03 -1.17 -33.65
CA LYS A 261 17.41 -0.08 -32.87
C LYS A 261 17.10 1.06 -33.86
N CYS A 262 15.84 1.24 -34.22
CA CYS A 262 15.39 2.37 -35.04
C CYS A 262 14.94 3.49 -34.10
N LEU A 263 15.90 4.27 -33.61
CA LEU A 263 15.63 5.64 -33.16
C LEU A 263 15.60 6.50 -34.43
N ARG A 264 14.42 6.92 -34.88
CA ARG A 264 14.33 8.01 -35.86
C ARG A 264 14.43 9.35 -35.09
N PRO A 265 15.32 10.27 -35.51
CA PRO A 265 15.34 11.61 -34.94
C PRO A 265 14.09 12.38 -35.41
N MET A 266 13.44 13.08 -34.47
CA MET A 266 12.42 14.08 -34.80
C MET A 266 13.08 15.18 -35.65
N ARG A 267 12.43 15.55 -36.74
CA ARG A 267 12.51 16.87 -37.36
C ARG A 267 11.26 17.64 -36.98
#